data_AF-A0A7Y5UU30-F1
#
_entry.id   AF-A0A7Y5UU30-F1
#
_cell.length_a   1.000
_cell.length_b   1.000
_cell.length_c   1.000
_cell.angle_alpha   90.00
_cell.angle_beta   90.00
_cell.angle_gamma   90.00
#
_symmetry.space_group_name_H-M   'P 1'
#
loop_
_entity.id
_entity.type
_entity.pdbx_description
1 polymer ?
#
loop_
_entity_poly.entity_id
_entity_poly.type
_entity_poly.pdbx_seq_one_letter_code
_entity_poly.pdbx_strand_id
1 'polypeptide(L)'
;LALVAEAARCLEEGVVASEAELDLATVFGMGFPPFEGGALRYVRSRGPAQVVERLATLGALPDVLARDGARERFEACELLRTLAHDATKRAN
;
A
#
# COMPACT_ATOMS: atom_id res chain seq x y z
N LEU A 1 -1.35 6.70 3.79
CA LEU A 1 -1.11 5.73 2.69
C LEU A 1 0.37 5.48 2.40
N ALA A 2 1.28 6.44 2.61
CA ALA A 2 2.72 6.19 2.42
C ALA A 2 3.25 4.93 3.13
N LEU A 3 2.85 4.69 4.39
CA LEU A 3 3.18 3.46 5.12
C LEU A 3 2.69 2.18 4.41
N VAL A 4 1.51 2.22 3.78
CA VAL A 4 0.95 1.08 3.05
C VAL A 4 1.71 0.84 1.76
N ALA A 5 2.13 1.90 1.06
CA ALA A 5 2.97 1.79 -0.14
C ALA A 5 4.32 1.15 0.20
N GLU A 6 4.99 1.62 1.26
CA GLU A 6 6.26 1.04 1.69
C GLU A 6 6.11 -0.39 2.21
N ALA A 7 5.05 -0.71 2.96
CA ALA A 7 4.79 -2.09 3.37
C ALA A 7 4.67 -3.03 2.17
N ALA A 8 3.90 -2.65 1.14
CA ALA A 8 3.78 -3.44 -0.08
C ALA A 8 5.11 -3.54 -0.84
N ARG A 9 5.93 -2.49 -0.85
CA ARG A 9 7.27 -2.51 -1.45
C ARG A 9 8.22 -3.46 -0.69
N CYS A 10 8.20 -3.47 0.65
CA CYS A 10 8.99 -4.42 1.44
C CYS A 10 8.64 -5.87 1.11
N LEU A 11 7.38 -6.18 0.83
CA LEU A 11 6.99 -7.52 0.39
C LEU A 11 7.46 -7.82 -1.03
N GLU A 12 7.34 -6.87 -1.96
CA GLU A 12 7.81 -6.98 -3.35
C GLU A 12 9.33 -7.23 -3.41
N GLU A 13 10.11 -6.52 -2.61
CA GLU A 13 11.56 -6.65 -2.54
C GLU A 13 12.03 -7.88 -1.75
N GLY A 14 11.10 -8.64 -1.13
CA GLY A 14 11.43 -9.82 -0.33
C GLY A 14 12.08 -9.50 1.02
N VAL A 15 11.92 -8.28 1.54
CA VAL A 15 12.38 -7.88 2.89
C VAL A 15 11.61 -8.64 3.98
N VAL A 16 10.35 -8.97 3.72
CA VAL A 16 9.49 -9.79 4.59
C VAL A 16 9.09 -11.06 3.84
N ALA A 17 9.03 -12.20 4.52
CA ALA A 17 8.87 -13.49 3.85
C ALA A 17 7.42 -13.80 3.43
N SER A 18 6.42 -13.14 4.04
CA SER A 18 5.01 -13.35 3.67
C SER A 18 4.11 -12.16 3.97
N GLU A 19 2.94 -12.12 3.30
CA GLU A 19 1.86 -11.15 3.59
C GLU A 19 1.42 -11.21 5.05
N ALA A 20 1.30 -12.41 5.62
CA ALA A 20 0.84 -12.60 6.99
C ALA A 20 1.82 -12.02 8.01
N GLU A 21 3.12 -12.23 7.81
CA GLU A 21 4.17 -11.64 8.65
C GLU A 21 4.18 -10.11 8.56
N LEU A 22 4.01 -9.55 7.36
CA LEU A 22 3.95 -8.11 7.16
C LEU A 22 2.73 -7.49 7.84
N ASP A 23 1.56 -8.11 7.71
CA ASP A 23 0.33 -7.65 8.37
C ASP A 23 0.45 -7.73 9.90
N LEU A 24 1.01 -8.82 10.44
CA LEU A 24 1.32 -8.92 11.88
C LEU A 24 2.30 -7.84 12.34
N ALA A 25 3.39 -7.64 11.60
CA ALA A 25 4.43 -6.67 11.95
C ALA A 25 3.88 -5.22 11.92
N THR A 26 3.03 -4.90 10.97
CA THR A 26 2.40 -3.57 10.91
C THR A 26 1.41 -3.36 12.06
N VAL A 27 0.63 -4.38 12.44
CA VAL A 27 -0.29 -4.28 13.59
C VAL A 27 0.45 -4.21 14.92
N PHE A 28 1.29 -5.20 15.23
CA PHE A 28 1.92 -5.33 16.55
C PHE A 28 3.20 -4.50 16.72
N GLY A 29 3.90 -4.19 15.62
CA GLY A 29 5.13 -3.40 15.64
C GLY A 29 4.89 -1.91 15.43
N MET A 30 4.15 -1.55 14.36
CA MET A 30 3.92 -0.14 14.00
C MET A 30 2.62 0.44 14.57
N GLY A 31 1.78 -0.36 15.22
CA GLY A 31 0.50 0.09 15.79
C GLY A 31 -0.57 0.33 14.73
N PHE A 32 -0.51 -0.35 13.59
CA PHE A 32 -1.58 -0.28 12.58
C PHE A 32 -2.91 -0.77 13.18
N PRO A 33 -4.06 -0.14 12.86
CA PRO A 33 -5.35 -0.49 13.47
C PRO A 33 -5.66 -1.99 13.41
N PRO A 34 -5.77 -2.71 14.55
CA PRO A 34 -5.94 -4.16 14.54
C PRO A 34 -7.20 -4.65 13.81
N PHE A 35 -8.27 -3.86 13.83
CA PHE A 35 -9.53 -4.20 13.16
C PHE A 35 -9.47 -4.09 11.62
N GLU A 36 -8.43 -3.46 11.07
CA GLU A 36 -8.15 -3.48 9.63
C GLU A 36 -7.30 -4.69 9.22
N GLY A 37 -6.70 -5.39 10.19
CA GLY A 37 -5.94 -6.62 10.00
C GLY A 37 -4.53 -6.46 9.42
N GLY A 38 -4.03 -5.23 9.25
CA GLY A 38 -2.69 -4.94 8.71
C GLY A 38 -2.71 -4.16 7.40
N ALA A 39 -1.53 -3.78 6.92
CA ALA A 39 -1.38 -2.93 5.74
C ALA A 39 -1.87 -3.60 4.43
N LEU A 40 -1.54 -4.85 4.17
CA LEU A 40 -2.00 -5.57 2.97
C LEU A 40 -3.46 -5.98 3.10
N ARG A 41 -3.90 -6.40 4.29
CA ARG A 41 -5.32 -6.63 4.54
C ARG A 41 -6.16 -5.38 4.29
N TYR A 42 -5.69 -4.21 4.70
CA TYR A 42 -6.31 -2.91 4.39
C TYR A 42 -6.39 -2.67 2.86
N VAL A 43 -5.32 -2.94 2.10
CA VAL A 43 -5.35 -2.80 0.63
C VAL A 43 -6.45 -3.67 0.02
N ARG A 44 -6.55 -4.93 0.45
CA ARG A 44 -7.55 -5.88 -0.04
C ARG A 44 -8.97 -5.51 0.39
N SER A 45 -9.16 -4.96 1.59
CA SER A 45 -10.47 -4.56 2.10
C SER A 45 -11.02 -3.31 1.42
N ARG A 46 -10.16 -2.37 1.03
CA ARG A 46 -10.56 -1.13 0.33
C ARG A 46 -10.68 -1.31 -1.18
N GLY A 47 -9.94 -2.27 -1.72
CA GLY A 47 -9.85 -2.46 -3.16
C GLY A 47 -8.50 -1.95 -3.66
N PRO A 48 -7.63 -2.83 -4.21
CA PRO A 48 -6.29 -2.43 -4.63
C PRO A 48 -6.29 -1.30 -5.68
N ALA A 49 -7.26 -1.29 -6.60
CA ALA A 49 -7.39 -0.22 -7.59
C ALA A 49 -7.66 1.15 -6.92
N GLN A 50 -8.57 1.19 -5.94
CA GLN A 50 -8.85 2.40 -5.18
C GLN A 50 -7.62 2.89 -4.40
N VAL A 51 -6.83 1.97 -3.85
CA VAL A 51 -5.60 2.32 -3.13
C VAL A 51 -4.58 2.94 -4.07
N VAL A 52 -4.36 2.35 -5.26
CA VAL A 52 -3.42 2.88 -6.27
C VAL A 52 -3.85 4.28 -6.73
N GLU A 53 -5.15 4.48 -7.02
CA GLU A 53 -5.69 5.78 -7.40
C GLU A 53 -5.48 6.83 -6.30
N ARG A 54 -5.76 6.45 -5.05
CA ARG A 54 -5.63 7.37 -3.91
C ARG A 54 -4.18 7.70 -3.60
N LEU A 55 -3.25 6.76 -3.79
CA LEU A 55 -1.81 6.98 -3.73
C LEU A 55 -1.37 8.01 -4.78
N ALA A 56 -1.78 7.84 -6.04
CA ALA A 56 -1.48 8.80 -7.11
C ALA A 56 -2.06 10.20 -6.81
N THR A 57 -3.29 10.26 -6.31
CA THR A 57 -3.94 11.52 -5.93
C THR A 57 -3.18 12.24 -4.82
N LEU A 58 -2.79 11.53 -3.75
CA LEU A 58 -2.04 12.12 -2.64
C LEU A 58 -0.64 12.57 -3.06
N GLY A 59 0.05 11.77 -3.88
CA GLY A 59 1.39 12.10 -4.39
C GLY A 59 1.42 13.35 -5.29
N ALA A 60 0.27 13.74 -5.86
CA ALA A 60 0.11 14.92 -6.70
C ALA A 60 -0.33 16.19 -5.93
N LEU A 61 -0.56 16.11 -4.61
CA LEU A 61 -0.97 17.28 -3.84
C LEU A 61 0.15 18.34 -3.77
N PRO A 62 -0.17 19.64 -3.88
CA PRO A 62 0.83 20.72 -3.83
C PRO A 62 1.74 20.66 -2.59
N ASP A 63 1.15 20.40 -1.41
CA ASP A 63 1.90 20.31 -0.15
C ASP A 63 2.87 19.12 -0.10
N VAL A 64 2.56 18.05 -0.85
CA VAL A 64 3.46 16.90 -1.00
C VAL A 64 4.57 17.24 -2.00
N LEU A 65 4.23 17.82 -3.14
CA LEU A 65 5.20 18.22 -4.17
C LEU A 65 6.17 19.31 -3.70
N ALA A 66 5.79 20.12 -2.72
CA ALA A 66 6.67 21.11 -2.09
C ALA A 66 7.79 20.50 -1.22
N ARG A 67 7.76 19.18 -0.97
CA ARG A 67 8.74 18.48 -0.14
C ARG A 67 9.59 17.54 -0.99
N ASP A 68 10.91 17.67 -0.87
CA ASP A 68 11.85 16.79 -1.57
C ASP A 68 11.63 15.31 -1.19
N GLY A 69 11.60 14.43 -2.19
CA GLY A 69 11.48 12.99 -1.98
C GLY A 69 10.12 12.53 -1.43
N ALA A 70 9.11 13.41 -1.42
CA ALA A 70 7.80 13.08 -0.84
C ALA A 70 6.89 12.35 -1.83
N ARG A 71 7.05 12.57 -3.14
CA ARG A 71 6.23 11.96 -4.20
C ARG A 71 6.47 10.44 -4.26
N GLU A 72 7.73 10.03 -4.16
CA GLU A 72 8.22 8.66 -4.23
C GLU A 72 7.60 7.78 -3.13
N ARG A 73 7.28 8.37 -1.98
CA ARG A 73 6.59 7.70 -0.85
C ARG A 73 5.14 7.34 -1.14
N PHE A 74 4.56 7.96 -2.16
CA PHE A 74 3.19 7.68 -2.62
C PHE A 74 3.18 6.91 -3.94
N GLU A 75 4.32 6.55 -4.52
CA GLU A 75 4.34 5.73 -5.73
C GLU A 75 3.95 4.29 -5.39
N ALA A 76 2.94 3.78 -6.09
CA ALA A 76 2.57 2.37 -5.99
C ALA A 76 3.72 1.50 -6.52
N CYS A 77 4.04 0.40 -5.83
CA CYS A 77 4.93 -0.64 -6.34
C CYS A 77 4.23 -1.55 -7.36
N GLU A 78 4.98 -2.42 -8.04
CA GLU A 78 4.42 -3.35 -9.03
C GLU A 78 3.43 -4.35 -8.42
N LEU A 79 3.65 -4.78 -7.17
CA LEU A 79 2.72 -5.63 -6.45
C LEU A 79 1.33 -4.96 -6.35
N LEU A 80 1.28 -3.69 -5.96
CA LEU A 80 0.01 -2.95 -5.86
C LEU A 80 -0.65 -2.77 -7.23
N ARG A 81 0.14 -2.48 -8.28
CA ARG A 81 -0.37 -2.39 -9.66
C ARG A 81 -0.95 -3.73 -10.13
N THR A 82 -0.27 -4.83 -9.85
CA THR A 82 -0.72 -6.19 -10.20
C THR A 82 -2.00 -6.54 -9.48
N LEU A 83 -2.08 -6.29 -8.16
CA LEU A 83 -3.29 -6.51 -7.37
C LEU A 83 -4.48 -5.68 -7.87
N ALA A 84 -4.24 -4.44 -8.33
CA ALA A 84 -5.28 -3.58 -8.93
C ALA A 84 -5.80 -4.13 -10.25
N HIS A 85 -4.91 -4.60 -11.12
CA HIS A 85 -5.27 -5.23 -12.39
C HIS A 85 -6.09 -6.51 -12.19
N ASP A 86 -5.64 -7.38 -11.28
CA ASP A 86 -6.30 -8.65 -10.99
C ASP A 86 -7.68 -8.48 -10.35
N ALA A 87 -7.84 -7.48 -9.48
CA ALA A 87 -9.14 -7.15 -8.89
C ALA A 87 -10.14 -6.70 -9.98
N THR A 88 -9.68 -5.93 -10.97
CA THR A 88 -10.51 -5.43 -12.07
C THR A 88 -10.99 -6.57 -12.97
N LYS A 89 -10.15 -7.57 -13.24
CA LYS A 89 -10.53 -8.75 -14.05
C LYS A 89 -11.58 -9.64 -13.39
N ARG A 90 -11.62 -9.74 -12.06
CA ARG A 90 -12.58 -10.60 -11.34
C ARG A 90 -13.98 -9.98 -11.23
N ALA A 91 -14.09 -8.68 -11.47
CA ALA A 91 -15.35 -7.95 -11.40
C ALA A 91 -16.12 -7.93 -12.74
N ASN A 92 -15.47 -8.34 -13.85
CA ASN A 92 -16.05 -8.48 -15.19
C ASN A 92 -16.31 -9.96 -15.51
#